data_AF-A0A958GG31-F1
#
_entry.id   AF-A0A958GG31-F1
#
_cell.length_a   1.000
_cell.length_b   1.000
_cell.length_c   1.000
_cell.angle_alpha   90.00
_cell.angle_beta   90.00
_cell.angle_gamma   90.00
#
_symmetry.space_group_name_H-M   'P 1'
#
loop_
_entity.id
_entity.type
_entity.pdbx_description
1 polymer ?
#
loop_
_entity_poly.entity_id
_entity_poly.type
_entity_poly.pdbx_seq_one_letter_code
_entity_poly.pdbx_strand_id
1 'polypeptide(L)'
;MKLELKSKAETLSELKPILKSGEVAPLVYADVVSWEEDSEACIDLIQAKLKGKTVIVRSSAKAEDKSSESLAGAFLSIPFVDVSNRSELRNAVEKVISSYDDKKSSKDQFFVQEQVSEILLSGVVFTRDIDTCSPYYIVNYDDSTGSTDSVTSGQGKDLKTYLRFRSSPKKILDKRLEKLFICLKEIEEIYNRDDLDIEFAIDKNQTVFILQVRPIAFGGKKPIVIDKLLEDFLFKIHKKAQKLNRPHPGLYGRRGVYSVMTDWNPAEMIGIRPRKLALSLYKDLITDNTWAYQREEYGYKRLRGFPLLVSFLELPYIDVRASLSSFIPNALGEELSHKLVDYYTERLLEHPSDHDKVEFNIIFSCYDFNIHEKIKNLQNFGFSELELERLKFSLLNLTNEVIKEHYGLCQQDLDKISELDRRYHEITRSDMSTVDKIYWLIEDCRRFGTLPFAGLARAGFIAVQMLRSMTATGLLTEEDYQNFLNSLDTVARQLSNEYSAYQKNKTTKAAILQKYGHLRPGTYDILSLRY
;
A
#
# COMPACT_ATOMS: atom_id res chain seq x y z
N MET A 1 -39.88 -2.10 -13.31
CA MET A 1 -39.90 -0.66 -13.68
C MET A 1 -38.47 -0.18 -13.51
N LYS A 2 -37.86 0.40 -14.55
CA LYS A 2 -36.50 0.97 -14.45
C LYS A 2 -36.65 2.46 -14.15
N LEU A 3 -36.04 2.94 -13.08
CA LEU A 3 -36.03 4.36 -12.74
C LEU A 3 -34.84 5.05 -13.42
N GLU A 4 -34.97 6.35 -13.64
CA GLU A 4 -33.87 7.22 -14.05
C GLU A 4 -33.48 8.11 -12.86
N LEU A 5 -32.20 8.46 -12.71
CA LEU A 5 -31.80 9.40 -11.66
C LEU A 5 -32.19 10.81 -12.06
N LYS A 6 -32.80 11.53 -11.13
CA LYS A 6 -33.26 12.92 -11.29
C LYS A 6 -32.61 13.79 -10.22
N SER A 7 -33.34 14.76 -9.65
CA SER A 7 -32.85 15.48 -8.48
C SER A 7 -32.70 14.56 -7.27
N LYS A 8 -31.93 14.98 -6.26
CA LYS A 8 -31.82 14.28 -4.96
C LYS A 8 -33.19 13.97 -4.35
N ALA A 9 -34.07 14.96 -4.28
CA ALA A 9 -35.41 14.81 -3.69
C ALA A 9 -36.30 13.85 -4.49
N GLU A 10 -36.34 14.00 -5.83
CA GLU A 10 -37.15 13.16 -6.71
C GLU A 10 -36.66 11.70 -6.67
N THR A 11 -35.35 11.50 -6.73
CA THR A 11 -34.70 10.19 -6.67
C THR A 11 -35.09 9.44 -5.40
N LEU A 12 -35.02 10.09 -4.23
CA LEU A 12 -35.40 9.46 -2.96
C LEU A 12 -36.91 9.20 -2.89
N SER A 13 -37.74 10.13 -3.38
CA SER A 13 -39.20 9.99 -3.40
C SER A 13 -39.65 8.81 -4.26
N GLU A 14 -39.05 8.61 -5.44
CA GLU A 14 -39.34 7.49 -6.33
C GLU A 14 -38.77 6.16 -5.81
N LEU A 15 -37.62 6.19 -5.15
CA LEU A 15 -36.98 4.99 -4.58
C LEU A 15 -37.76 4.45 -3.38
N LYS A 16 -38.30 5.32 -2.53
CA LYS A 16 -38.99 4.96 -1.28
C LYS A 16 -40.03 3.83 -1.40
N PRO A 17 -41.00 3.86 -2.32
CA PRO A 17 -42.01 2.80 -2.42
C PRO A 17 -41.50 1.50 -3.05
N ILE A 18 -40.30 1.48 -3.64
CA ILE A 18 -39.79 0.37 -4.45
C ILE A 18 -38.68 -0.40 -3.73
N LEU A 19 -37.85 0.28 -2.93
CA LEU A 19 -36.74 -0.31 -2.19
C LEU A 19 -37.25 -1.26 -1.09
N LYS A 20 -36.81 -2.52 -1.10
CA LYS A 20 -37.26 -3.57 -0.16
C LYS A 20 -36.18 -4.01 0.83
N SER A 21 -34.92 -3.98 0.42
CA SER A 21 -33.78 -4.43 1.23
C SER A 21 -33.17 -3.31 2.09
N GLY A 22 -33.68 -2.10 1.94
CA GLY A 22 -33.45 -0.96 2.82
C GLY A 22 -34.67 -0.04 2.81
N GLU A 23 -34.51 1.14 3.39
CA GLU A 23 -35.58 2.12 3.52
C GLU A 23 -35.12 3.51 3.07
N VAL A 24 -36.07 4.30 2.58
CA VAL A 24 -35.91 5.75 2.46
C VAL A 24 -36.86 6.38 3.46
N ALA A 25 -36.32 7.16 4.38
CA ALA A 25 -37.12 7.84 5.39
C ALA A 25 -38.20 8.72 4.71
N PRO A 26 -39.44 8.75 5.23
CA PRO A 26 -40.51 9.61 4.74
C PRO A 26 -40.03 11.04 4.47
N LEU A 27 -40.33 11.53 3.26
CA LEU A 27 -39.97 12.86 2.81
C LEU A 27 -41.14 13.58 2.13
N VAL A 28 -41.06 14.90 2.13
CA VAL A 28 -41.86 15.83 1.33
C VAL A 28 -40.89 16.80 0.67
N TYR A 29 -41.09 17.11 -0.61
CA TYR A 29 -40.26 18.06 -1.33
C TYR A 29 -41.13 19.08 -2.06
N ALA A 30 -40.59 20.28 -2.27
CA ALA A 30 -41.22 21.35 -3.03
C ALA A 30 -40.14 22.10 -3.81
N ASP A 31 -40.53 22.72 -4.94
CA ASP A 31 -39.67 23.68 -5.61
C ASP A 31 -39.68 25.04 -4.89
N VAL A 32 -38.63 25.83 -5.11
CA VAL A 32 -38.46 27.14 -4.48
C VAL A 32 -39.59 28.10 -4.91
N VAL A 33 -40.09 27.98 -6.13
CA VAL A 33 -41.17 28.84 -6.65
C VAL A 33 -42.47 28.62 -5.87
N SER A 34 -42.85 27.36 -5.64
CA SER A 34 -44.04 27.00 -4.86
C SER A 34 -43.95 27.51 -3.42
N TRP A 35 -42.74 27.53 -2.85
CA TRP A 35 -42.51 28.09 -1.52
C TRP A 35 -42.66 29.61 -1.49
N GLU A 36 -42.14 30.30 -2.51
CA GLU A 36 -42.27 31.76 -2.65
C GLU A 36 -43.71 32.19 -2.94
N GLU A 37 -44.48 31.37 -3.65
CA GLU A 37 -45.91 31.59 -3.94
C GLU A 37 -46.80 31.37 -2.70
N ASP A 38 -46.64 30.23 -2.02
CA ASP A 38 -47.45 29.89 -0.83
C ASP A 38 -46.69 28.99 0.17
N SER A 39 -45.83 29.62 0.97
CA SER A 39 -45.09 28.93 2.04
C SER A 39 -46.00 28.30 3.11
N GLU A 40 -47.19 28.85 3.37
CA GLU A 40 -48.10 28.30 4.40
C GLU A 40 -48.70 26.97 3.93
N ALA A 41 -49.13 26.88 2.67
CA ALA A 41 -49.59 25.62 2.08
C ALA A 41 -48.49 24.55 2.07
N CYS A 42 -47.24 24.94 1.78
CA CYS A 42 -46.10 24.03 1.85
C CYS A 42 -45.86 23.51 3.28
N ILE A 43 -45.90 24.40 4.28
CA ILE A 43 -45.78 24.03 5.70
C ILE A 43 -46.91 23.09 6.11
N ASP A 44 -48.16 23.38 5.73
CA ASP A 44 -49.31 22.53 6.03
C ASP A 44 -49.13 21.12 5.46
N LEU A 45 -48.65 21.01 4.22
CA LEU A 45 -48.37 19.73 3.58
C LEU A 45 -47.28 18.94 4.34
N ILE A 46 -46.18 19.62 4.70
CA ILE A 46 -45.07 19.02 5.46
C ILE A 46 -45.57 18.53 6.82
N GLN A 47 -46.30 19.37 7.57
CA GLN A 47 -46.85 19.04 8.88
C GLN A 47 -47.87 17.90 8.80
N ALA A 48 -48.68 17.85 7.75
CA ALA A 48 -49.65 16.77 7.56
C ALA A 48 -48.97 15.42 7.29
N LYS A 49 -47.91 15.39 6.48
CA LYS A 49 -47.23 14.15 6.06
C LYS A 49 -46.18 13.65 7.04
N LEU A 50 -45.55 14.54 7.81
CA LEU A 50 -44.47 14.23 8.76
C LEU A 50 -44.88 14.48 10.21
N LYS A 51 -46.18 14.53 10.50
CA LYS A 51 -46.74 14.88 11.81
C LYS A 51 -46.06 14.15 12.99
N GLY A 52 -45.61 14.93 13.98
CA GLY A 52 -45.04 14.43 15.23
C GLY A 52 -43.62 13.87 15.12
N LYS A 53 -42.93 14.13 14.01
CA LYS A 53 -41.56 13.68 13.77
C LYS A 53 -40.56 14.82 13.90
N THR A 54 -39.36 14.48 14.32
CA THR A 54 -38.19 15.34 14.14
C THR A 54 -37.66 15.15 12.72
N VAL A 55 -37.36 16.24 12.02
CA VAL A 55 -37.03 16.23 10.59
C VAL A 55 -35.68 16.87 10.31
N ILE A 56 -35.12 16.56 9.15
CA ILE A 56 -33.99 17.24 8.53
C ILE A 56 -34.48 18.00 7.31
N VAL A 57 -34.05 19.25 7.17
CA VAL A 57 -34.30 20.07 5.98
C VAL A 57 -33.03 20.06 5.13
N ARG A 58 -33.14 19.60 3.88
CA ARG A 58 -31.99 19.36 2.99
C ARG A 58 -32.17 20.11 1.67
N SER A 59 -31.05 20.56 1.13
CA SER A 59 -30.96 21.08 -0.23
C SER A 59 -31.24 20.01 -1.27
N SER A 60 -31.80 20.41 -2.41
CA SER A 60 -31.88 19.61 -3.64
C SER A 60 -31.75 20.53 -4.85
N ALA A 61 -30.61 21.21 -4.94
CA ALA A 61 -30.33 22.19 -5.99
C ALA A 61 -29.86 21.51 -7.28
N LYS A 62 -30.22 22.05 -8.44
CA LYS A 62 -29.84 21.45 -9.74
C LYS A 62 -28.31 21.44 -9.97
N ALA A 63 -27.60 22.35 -9.31
CA ALA A 63 -26.14 22.39 -9.33
C ALA A 63 -25.50 21.19 -8.63
N GLU A 64 -26.18 20.58 -7.64
CA GLU A 64 -25.72 19.40 -6.88
C GLU A 64 -25.63 18.14 -7.75
N ASP A 65 -26.46 18.07 -8.80
CA ASP A 65 -26.67 16.87 -9.61
C ASP A 65 -25.96 16.90 -10.97
N LYS A 66 -25.04 17.86 -11.20
CA LYS A 66 -24.28 17.92 -12.45
C LYS A 66 -23.24 16.79 -12.50
N SER A 67 -23.33 15.94 -13.52
CA SER A 67 -22.40 14.84 -13.81
C SER A 67 -20.91 15.23 -13.99
N SER A 68 -20.58 16.53 -14.04
CA SER A 68 -19.23 17.03 -14.31
C SER A 68 -18.42 17.35 -13.06
N GLU A 69 -19.03 17.70 -11.93
CA GLU A 69 -18.33 18.16 -10.71
C GLU A 69 -19.05 17.67 -9.44
N SER A 70 -18.30 17.12 -8.48
CA SER A 70 -18.83 16.74 -7.16
C SER A 70 -18.74 17.93 -6.20
N LEU A 71 -19.87 18.59 -5.93
CA LEU A 71 -19.99 19.64 -4.90
C LEU A 71 -20.29 19.03 -3.51
N ALA A 72 -19.45 18.10 -3.07
CA ALA A 72 -19.60 17.44 -1.76
C ALA A 72 -19.47 18.47 -0.63
N GLY A 73 -20.40 18.46 0.33
CA GLY A 73 -20.41 19.38 1.46
C GLY A 73 -20.72 20.85 1.14
N ALA A 74 -21.04 21.19 -0.11
CA ALA A 74 -21.29 22.56 -0.54
C ALA A 74 -22.70 23.08 -0.17
N PHE A 75 -23.62 22.21 0.23
CA PHE A 75 -25.03 22.56 0.42
C PHE A 75 -25.49 22.35 1.86
N LEU A 76 -26.28 23.31 2.36
CA LEU A 76 -26.74 23.35 3.73
C LEU A 76 -27.81 22.27 4.01
N SER A 77 -27.62 21.54 5.10
CA SER A 77 -28.65 20.69 5.70
C SER A 77 -28.83 21.07 7.17
N ILE A 78 -30.08 21.17 7.63
CA ILE A 78 -30.43 21.55 9.00
C ILE A 78 -31.13 20.37 9.66
N PRO A 79 -30.44 19.61 10.53
CA PRO A 79 -31.01 18.46 11.23
C PRO A 79 -31.83 18.87 12.44
N PHE A 80 -32.55 17.91 13.01
CA PHE A 80 -33.25 18.02 14.30
C PHE A 80 -34.30 19.14 14.41
N VAL A 81 -35.02 19.44 13.32
CA VAL A 81 -36.09 20.44 13.30
C VAL A 81 -37.40 19.84 13.82
N ASP A 82 -38.07 20.51 14.75
CA ASP A 82 -39.42 20.10 15.18
C ASP A 82 -40.47 20.52 14.15
N VAL A 83 -41.08 19.54 13.49
CA VAL A 83 -42.10 19.78 12.46
C VAL A 83 -43.34 20.50 13.01
N SER A 84 -43.65 20.36 14.31
CA SER A 84 -44.83 20.98 14.92
C SER A 84 -44.65 22.49 15.13
N ASN A 85 -43.40 22.94 15.21
CA ASN A 85 -43.02 24.33 15.36
C ASN A 85 -42.93 25.01 13.99
N ARG A 86 -44.02 25.64 13.54
CA ARG A 86 -44.10 26.31 12.22
C ARG A 86 -42.98 27.33 12.00
N SER A 87 -42.66 28.13 13.02
CA SER A 87 -41.64 29.17 12.90
C SER A 87 -40.25 28.57 12.73
N GLU A 88 -39.93 27.50 13.46
CA GLU A 88 -38.65 26.79 13.34
C GLU A 88 -38.50 26.12 11.98
N LEU A 89 -39.55 25.43 11.51
CA LEU A 89 -39.58 24.80 10.19
C LEU A 89 -39.42 25.83 9.06
N ARG A 90 -40.16 26.94 9.12
CA ARG A 90 -40.02 28.05 8.16
C ARG A 90 -38.59 28.56 8.12
N ASN A 91 -38.02 28.89 9.28
CA ASN A 91 -36.65 29.40 9.38
C ASN A 91 -35.62 28.41 8.82
N ALA A 92 -35.81 27.10 9.03
CA ALA A 92 -34.91 26.08 8.50
C ALA A 92 -35.00 25.99 6.97
N VAL A 93 -36.21 25.97 6.41
CA VAL A 93 -36.42 25.97 4.95
C VAL A 93 -35.84 27.23 4.30
N GLU A 94 -36.14 28.41 4.85
CA GLU A 94 -35.62 29.68 4.33
C GLU A 94 -34.09 29.73 4.37
N LYS A 95 -33.46 29.22 5.44
CA LYS A 95 -31.99 29.11 5.51
C LYS A 95 -31.43 28.20 4.42
N VAL A 96 -32.04 27.03 4.19
CA VAL A 96 -31.60 26.12 3.11
C VAL A 96 -31.76 26.78 1.74
N ILE A 97 -32.90 27.41 1.46
CA ILE A 97 -33.13 28.13 0.20
C ILE A 97 -32.16 29.31 0.02
N SER A 98 -31.82 30.01 1.11
CA SER A 98 -30.83 31.11 1.09
C SER A 98 -29.40 30.64 0.83
N SER A 99 -29.10 29.36 1.06
CA SER A 99 -27.79 28.78 0.80
C SER A 99 -27.51 28.48 -0.68
N TYR A 100 -28.54 28.58 -1.54
CA TYR A 100 -28.37 28.39 -2.98
C TYR A 100 -27.63 29.59 -3.56
N ASP A 101 -26.65 29.33 -4.43
CA ASP A 101 -25.77 30.31 -5.07
C ASP A 101 -26.57 31.46 -5.74
N ASP A 102 -25.93 32.60 -6.04
CA ASP A 102 -26.58 33.84 -6.53
C ASP A 102 -27.41 33.65 -7.83
N LYS A 103 -27.31 32.49 -8.48
CA LYS A 103 -28.11 32.07 -9.64
C LYS A 103 -29.21 31.06 -9.24
N LYS A 104 -30.10 31.44 -8.32
CA LYS A 104 -31.31 30.68 -7.99
C LYS A 104 -32.05 30.29 -9.27
N SER A 105 -32.23 29.00 -9.50
CA SER A 105 -33.04 28.49 -10.60
C SER A 105 -34.47 28.31 -10.10
N SER A 106 -35.46 28.64 -10.95
CA SER A 106 -36.87 28.30 -10.70
C SER A 106 -37.14 26.79 -10.60
N LYS A 107 -36.13 25.95 -10.83
CA LYS A 107 -36.19 24.49 -10.72
C LYS A 107 -35.45 23.94 -9.50
N ASP A 108 -34.85 24.79 -8.67
CA ASP A 108 -34.22 24.31 -7.42
C ASP A 108 -35.30 23.83 -6.45
N GLN A 109 -35.01 22.76 -5.74
CA GLN A 109 -35.92 22.12 -4.80
C GLN A 109 -35.30 22.09 -3.42
N PHE A 110 -36.13 21.98 -2.39
CA PHE A 110 -35.71 21.54 -1.07
C PHE A 110 -36.57 20.35 -0.66
N PHE A 111 -36.10 19.58 0.31
CA PHE A 111 -36.93 18.52 0.87
C PHE A 111 -36.77 18.44 2.39
N VAL A 112 -37.86 18.04 3.03
CA VAL A 112 -37.94 17.78 4.46
C VAL A 112 -38.14 16.28 4.61
N GLN A 113 -37.25 15.64 5.36
CA GLN A 113 -37.22 14.20 5.56
C GLN A 113 -37.22 13.88 7.05
N GLU A 114 -37.85 12.78 7.45
CA GLU A 114 -37.71 12.26 8.81
C GLU A 114 -36.24 12.03 9.15
N GLN A 115 -35.81 12.55 10.31
CA GLN A 115 -34.44 12.41 10.78
C GLN A 115 -34.19 10.95 11.18
N VAL A 116 -33.24 10.31 10.50
CA VAL A 116 -32.72 9.01 10.96
C VAL A 116 -31.94 9.25 12.25
N SER A 117 -32.28 8.52 13.31
CA SER A 117 -31.69 8.62 14.64
C SER A 117 -31.05 7.28 15.04
N GLU A 118 -30.30 7.26 16.14
CA GLU A 118 -29.67 6.05 16.67
C GLU A 118 -28.79 5.33 15.63
N ILE A 119 -27.95 6.08 14.93
CA ILE A 119 -27.10 5.57 13.86
C ILE A 119 -25.93 4.76 14.43
N LEU A 120 -25.79 3.53 13.96
CA LEU A 120 -24.66 2.64 14.24
C LEU A 120 -23.50 2.86 13.26
N LEU A 121 -23.83 3.17 12.01
CA LEU A 121 -22.87 3.28 10.92
C LEU A 121 -23.45 4.17 9.82
N SER A 122 -22.67 5.08 9.29
CA SER A 122 -23.06 5.95 8.18
C SER A 122 -21.88 6.17 7.24
N GLY A 123 -22.18 6.50 5.99
CA GLY A 123 -21.11 6.84 5.06
C GLY A 123 -21.54 6.93 3.61
N VAL A 124 -20.54 6.77 2.75
CA VAL A 124 -20.66 6.91 1.31
C VAL A 124 -20.13 5.65 0.64
N VAL A 125 -20.87 5.14 -0.34
CA VAL A 125 -20.44 4.04 -1.19
C VAL A 125 -20.33 4.50 -2.63
N PHE A 126 -19.15 4.28 -3.20
CA PHE A 126 -18.99 4.25 -4.65
C PHE A 126 -19.08 2.81 -5.14
N THR A 127 -19.97 2.52 -6.07
CA THR A 127 -20.15 1.16 -6.63
C THR A 127 -19.15 0.84 -7.74
N ARG A 128 -18.36 1.83 -8.16
CA ARG A 128 -17.12 1.70 -8.94
C ARG A 128 -16.06 2.62 -8.35
N ASP A 129 -14.80 2.32 -8.63
CA ASP A 129 -13.70 3.21 -8.29
C ASP A 129 -13.82 4.54 -9.06
N ILE A 130 -13.70 5.67 -8.38
CA ILE A 130 -13.93 7.00 -8.96
C ILE A 130 -12.85 7.39 -9.98
N ASP A 131 -11.60 6.99 -9.73
CA ASP A 131 -10.45 7.37 -10.55
C ASP A 131 -10.29 6.47 -11.78
N THR A 132 -10.47 5.17 -11.60
CA THR A 132 -10.17 4.16 -12.62
C THR A 132 -11.42 3.54 -13.23
N CYS A 133 -12.61 3.77 -12.66
CA CYS A 133 -13.84 3.06 -13.03
C CYS A 133 -13.77 1.55 -12.81
N SER A 134 -12.79 1.04 -12.05
CA SER A 134 -12.66 -0.39 -11.76
C SER A 134 -13.88 -0.89 -10.97
N PRO A 135 -14.32 -2.16 -11.17
CA PRO A 135 -15.51 -2.74 -10.55
C PRO A 135 -15.28 -3.13 -9.08
N TYR A 136 -14.95 -2.12 -8.27
CA TYR A 136 -14.85 -2.22 -6.82
C TYR A 136 -15.96 -1.40 -6.17
N TYR A 137 -16.58 -1.98 -5.16
CA TYR A 137 -17.31 -1.20 -4.18
C TYR A 137 -16.32 -0.62 -3.18
N ILE A 138 -16.40 0.69 -2.97
CA ILE A 138 -15.59 1.44 -2.03
C ILE A 138 -16.54 2.06 -1.02
N VAL A 139 -16.60 1.47 0.17
CA VAL A 139 -17.45 1.95 1.28
C VAL A 139 -16.56 2.73 2.22
N ASN A 140 -16.75 4.04 2.30
CA ASN A 140 -16.14 4.89 3.31
C ASN A 140 -17.19 5.16 4.37
N TYR A 141 -16.91 4.81 5.63
CA TYR A 141 -17.90 4.89 6.69
C TYR A 141 -17.30 5.27 8.05
N ASP A 142 -18.18 5.79 8.89
CA ASP A 142 -17.96 6.06 10.31
C ASP A 142 -18.90 5.16 11.11
N ASP A 143 -18.34 4.42 12.07
CA ASP A 143 -19.09 3.58 13.00
C ASP A 143 -18.84 3.97 14.48
N SER A 144 -18.41 5.20 14.70
CA SER A 144 -17.96 5.71 16.01
C SER A 144 -18.72 6.95 16.48
N THR A 145 -19.09 7.86 15.58
CA THR A 145 -19.71 9.15 15.97
C THR A 145 -21.23 9.12 15.97
N GLY A 146 -21.84 8.23 15.19
CA GLY A 146 -23.29 8.22 14.94
C GLY A 146 -23.78 9.38 14.07
N SER A 147 -22.90 10.16 13.43
CA SER A 147 -23.30 11.29 12.56
C SER A 147 -23.45 10.87 11.10
N THR A 148 -24.45 11.36 10.36
CA THR A 148 -24.62 11.05 8.92
C THR A 148 -23.69 11.83 7.99
N ASP A 149 -23.02 12.87 8.49
CA ASP A 149 -22.25 13.83 7.70
C ASP A 149 -20.73 13.78 7.95
N SER A 150 -20.25 12.93 8.87
CA SER A 150 -18.84 12.88 9.24
C SER A 150 -17.91 12.48 8.08
N VAL A 151 -18.41 11.61 7.20
CA VAL A 151 -17.70 11.17 5.99
C VAL A 151 -17.79 12.24 4.89
N THR A 152 -18.96 12.85 4.68
CA THR A 152 -19.21 13.80 3.59
C THR A 152 -18.63 15.20 3.87
N SER A 153 -18.47 15.57 5.14
CA SER A 153 -17.79 16.80 5.58
C SER A 153 -16.27 16.69 5.62
N GLY A 154 -15.72 15.49 5.54
CA GLY A 154 -14.26 15.25 5.62
C GLY A 154 -13.64 15.50 7.00
N GLN A 155 -14.44 15.71 8.05
CA GLN A 155 -13.95 16.02 9.41
C GLN A 155 -13.87 14.81 10.35
N GLY A 156 -14.26 13.61 9.89
CA GLY A 156 -14.17 12.38 10.68
C GLY A 156 -12.73 11.99 11.00
N LYS A 157 -12.42 11.75 12.28
CA LYS A 157 -11.08 11.34 12.74
C LYS A 157 -10.78 9.85 12.54
N ASP A 158 -11.81 9.00 12.61
CA ASP A 158 -11.69 7.53 12.59
C ASP A 158 -12.46 6.90 11.41
N LEU A 159 -12.33 7.48 10.22
CA LEU A 159 -12.98 6.97 9.01
C LEU A 159 -12.39 5.62 8.59
N LYS A 160 -13.26 4.67 8.23
CA LYS A 160 -12.89 3.33 7.75
C LYS A 160 -13.23 3.18 6.28
N THR A 161 -12.39 2.47 5.53
CA THR A 161 -12.64 2.11 4.13
C THR A 161 -12.72 0.60 3.97
N TYR A 162 -13.83 0.12 3.42
CA TYR A 162 -14.01 -1.27 3.01
C TYR A 162 -14.04 -1.38 1.49
N LEU A 163 -13.09 -2.15 0.95
CA LEU A 163 -12.94 -2.40 -0.48
C LEU A 163 -13.44 -3.80 -0.83
N ARG A 164 -14.34 -3.91 -1.81
CA ARG A 164 -14.81 -5.20 -2.32
C ARG A 164 -14.80 -5.24 -3.84
N PHE A 165 -13.99 -6.13 -4.40
CA PHE A 165 -14.09 -6.48 -5.81
C PHE A 165 -15.46 -7.10 -6.10
N ARG A 166 -16.15 -6.61 -7.13
CA ARG A 166 -17.54 -6.97 -7.45
C ARG A 166 -17.75 -8.48 -7.61
N SER A 167 -16.86 -9.17 -8.31
CA SER A 167 -16.92 -10.62 -8.52
C SER A 167 -16.22 -11.43 -7.41
N SER A 168 -15.90 -10.84 -6.27
CA SER A 168 -15.24 -11.56 -5.18
C SER A 168 -16.13 -12.72 -4.67
N PRO A 169 -15.62 -13.96 -4.60
CA PRO A 169 -16.38 -15.10 -4.10
C PRO A 169 -16.45 -15.13 -2.56
N LYS A 170 -15.67 -14.28 -1.87
CA LYS A 170 -15.65 -14.26 -0.41
C LYS A 170 -16.93 -13.65 0.15
N LYS A 171 -17.47 -14.25 1.21
CA LYS A 171 -18.59 -13.68 1.97
C LYS A 171 -18.15 -12.41 2.70
N ILE A 172 -19.11 -11.51 2.92
CA ILE A 172 -18.92 -10.32 3.76
C ILE A 172 -19.11 -10.77 5.21
N LEU A 173 -18.11 -10.53 6.06
CA LEU A 173 -18.14 -10.99 7.45
C LEU A 173 -18.91 -10.05 8.38
N ASP A 174 -18.84 -8.74 8.12
CA ASP A 174 -19.64 -7.76 8.84
C ASP A 174 -21.09 -7.79 8.33
N LYS A 175 -22.01 -8.23 9.19
CA LYS A 175 -23.45 -8.34 8.87
C LYS A 175 -24.09 -7.01 8.48
N ARG A 176 -23.59 -5.88 9.03
CA ARG A 176 -24.09 -4.54 8.70
C ARG A 176 -23.76 -4.22 7.24
N LEU A 177 -22.52 -4.48 6.84
CA LEU A 177 -22.10 -4.35 5.46
C LEU A 177 -22.80 -5.36 4.56
N GLU A 178 -22.99 -6.61 4.98
CA GLU A 178 -23.74 -7.60 4.18
C GLU A 178 -25.13 -7.08 3.79
N LYS A 179 -25.89 -6.52 4.74
CA LYS A 179 -27.19 -5.89 4.47
C LYS A 179 -27.09 -4.70 3.52
N LEU A 180 -26.10 -3.83 3.73
CA LEU A 180 -25.83 -2.71 2.82
C LEU A 180 -25.60 -3.22 1.39
N PHE A 181 -24.79 -4.25 1.19
CA PHE A 181 -24.50 -4.79 -0.14
C PHE A 181 -25.73 -5.41 -0.82
N ILE A 182 -26.66 -6.00 -0.08
CA ILE A 182 -27.96 -6.43 -0.62
C ILE A 182 -28.73 -5.21 -1.15
N CYS A 183 -28.78 -4.13 -0.35
CA CYS A 183 -29.41 -2.86 -0.72
C CYS A 183 -28.77 -2.20 -1.95
N LEU A 184 -27.44 -2.14 -2.00
CA LEU A 184 -26.71 -1.61 -3.16
C LEU A 184 -27.03 -2.39 -4.44
N LYS A 185 -27.10 -3.72 -4.37
CA LYS A 185 -27.46 -4.56 -5.53
C LYS A 185 -28.88 -4.28 -6.03
N GLU A 186 -29.84 -4.16 -5.13
CA GLU A 186 -31.20 -3.77 -5.50
C GLU A 186 -31.24 -2.40 -6.18
N ILE A 187 -30.53 -1.41 -5.65
CA ILE A 187 -30.46 -0.06 -6.25
C ILE A 187 -29.83 -0.09 -7.64
N GLU A 188 -28.74 -0.84 -7.84
CA GLU A 188 -28.11 -1.02 -9.15
C GLU A 188 -29.07 -1.64 -10.18
N GLU A 189 -29.90 -2.60 -9.76
CA GLU A 189 -30.94 -3.22 -10.60
C GLU A 189 -32.08 -2.24 -10.92
N ILE A 190 -32.53 -1.45 -9.95
CA ILE A 190 -33.59 -0.43 -10.11
C ILE A 190 -33.18 0.61 -11.16
N TYR A 191 -31.94 1.11 -11.09
CA TYR A 191 -31.42 2.13 -12.00
C TYR A 191 -30.69 1.57 -13.22
N ASN A 192 -30.54 0.24 -13.30
CA ASN A 192 -29.79 -0.46 -14.35
C ASN A 192 -28.39 0.14 -14.59
N ARG A 193 -27.68 0.44 -13.50
CA ARG A 193 -26.37 1.10 -13.49
C ARG A 193 -25.53 0.63 -12.32
N ASP A 194 -24.21 0.69 -12.48
CA ASP A 194 -23.24 0.23 -11.50
C ASP A 194 -22.17 1.28 -11.14
N ASP A 195 -22.37 2.52 -11.59
CA ASP A 195 -21.54 3.70 -11.35
C ASP A 195 -22.29 4.73 -10.50
N LEU A 196 -22.68 4.29 -9.30
CA LEU A 196 -23.45 5.05 -8.33
C LEU A 196 -22.57 5.50 -7.15
N ASP A 197 -22.86 6.70 -6.68
CA ASP A 197 -22.42 7.28 -5.42
C ASP A 197 -23.65 7.36 -4.50
N ILE A 198 -23.59 6.67 -3.36
CA ILE A 198 -24.73 6.44 -2.47
C ILE A 198 -24.35 6.85 -1.05
N GLU A 199 -25.05 7.83 -0.51
CA GLU A 199 -25.02 8.13 0.93
C GLU A 199 -25.99 7.20 1.66
N PHE A 200 -25.54 6.63 2.77
CA PHE A 200 -26.33 5.68 3.54
C PHE A 200 -26.12 5.83 5.04
N ALA A 201 -27.07 5.31 5.81
CA ALA A 201 -26.96 5.10 7.24
C ALA A 201 -27.52 3.73 7.63
N ILE A 202 -27.07 3.21 8.77
CA ILE A 202 -27.55 1.99 9.38
C ILE A 202 -27.86 2.32 10.83
N ASP A 203 -29.10 2.12 11.24
CA ASP A 203 -29.54 2.39 12.62
C ASP A 203 -29.18 1.23 13.58
N LYS A 204 -29.48 1.40 14.87
CA LYS A 204 -29.31 0.37 15.90
C LYS A 204 -30.11 -0.91 15.64
N ASN A 205 -31.19 -0.84 14.86
CA ASN A 205 -31.98 -2.01 14.44
C ASN A 205 -31.38 -2.72 13.21
N GLN A 206 -30.25 -2.21 12.69
CA GLN A 206 -29.59 -2.67 11.48
C GLN A 206 -30.46 -2.57 10.23
N THR A 207 -31.32 -1.55 10.18
CA THR A 207 -32.05 -1.12 8.98
C THR A 207 -31.15 -0.22 8.16
N VAL A 208 -31.04 -0.49 6.87
CA VAL A 208 -30.23 0.32 5.93
C VAL A 208 -31.10 1.45 5.40
N PHE A 209 -30.74 2.68 5.71
CA PHE A 209 -31.36 3.89 5.17
C PHE A 209 -30.54 4.45 4.02
N ILE A 210 -31.20 4.76 2.91
CA ILE A 210 -30.59 5.45 1.78
C ILE A 210 -30.88 6.94 1.88
N LEU A 211 -29.80 7.72 1.95
CA LEU A 211 -29.85 9.16 2.19
C LEU A 211 -29.66 9.97 0.90
N GLN A 212 -29.00 9.39 -0.11
CA GLN A 212 -28.83 9.97 -1.45
C GLN A 212 -28.39 8.87 -2.43
N VAL A 213 -28.79 8.98 -3.69
CA VAL A 213 -28.26 8.17 -4.80
C VAL A 213 -27.97 9.12 -5.96
N ARG A 214 -26.75 9.10 -6.49
CA ARG A 214 -26.35 9.92 -7.64
C ARG A 214 -25.37 9.15 -8.53
N PRO A 215 -25.20 9.52 -9.80
CA PRO A 215 -24.14 8.93 -10.63
C PRO A 215 -22.76 9.40 -10.15
N ILE A 216 -21.74 8.55 -10.29
CA ILE A 216 -20.35 8.94 -10.06
C ILE A 216 -19.94 10.01 -11.11
N ALA A 217 -19.44 11.14 -10.63
CA ALA A 217 -18.90 12.21 -11.48
C ALA A 217 -17.41 11.96 -11.77
N PHE A 218 -17.08 11.61 -13.01
CA PHE A 218 -15.71 11.27 -13.42
C PHE A 218 -14.81 12.47 -13.77
N GLY A 219 -15.29 13.72 -13.61
CA GLY A 219 -14.51 14.93 -13.89
C GLY A 219 -14.01 15.06 -15.34
N GLY A 220 -14.57 14.28 -16.27
CA GLY A 220 -14.06 14.11 -17.64
C GLY A 220 -14.65 12.88 -18.34
N LYS A 221 -13.90 12.30 -19.28
CA LYS A 221 -14.33 11.08 -19.98
C LYS A 221 -14.20 9.89 -19.03
N LYS A 222 -15.30 9.16 -18.82
CA LYS A 222 -15.34 7.91 -18.05
C LYS A 222 -14.21 6.96 -18.52
N PRO A 223 -13.31 6.52 -17.62
CA PRO A 223 -12.27 5.56 -17.96
C PRO A 223 -12.86 4.28 -18.54
N ILE A 224 -12.19 3.71 -19.54
CA ILE A 224 -12.62 2.44 -20.14
C ILE A 224 -11.90 1.30 -19.39
N VAL A 225 -12.67 0.49 -18.66
CA VAL A 225 -12.20 -0.73 -18.02
C VAL A 225 -12.95 -1.93 -18.59
N ILE A 226 -12.21 -3.00 -18.86
CA ILE A 226 -12.78 -4.28 -19.25
C ILE A 226 -12.85 -5.15 -18.00
N ASP A 227 -13.99 -5.14 -17.31
CA ASP A 227 -14.19 -5.85 -16.05
C ASP A 227 -13.74 -7.31 -16.10
N LYS A 228 -14.10 -8.01 -17.19
CA LYS A 228 -13.74 -9.42 -17.39
C LYS A 228 -12.23 -9.65 -17.44
N LEU A 229 -11.50 -8.74 -18.09
CA LEU A 229 -10.05 -8.83 -18.19
C LEU A 229 -9.39 -8.63 -16.82
N LEU A 230 -9.87 -7.65 -16.05
CA LEU A 230 -9.40 -7.41 -14.68
C LEU A 230 -9.71 -8.61 -13.77
N GLU A 231 -10.91 -9.17 -13.85
CA GLU A 231 -11.31 -10.37 -13.12
C GLU A 231 -10.35 -11.54 -13.40
N ASP A 232 -10.07 -11.81 -14.68
CA ASP A 232 -9.16 -12.88 -15.08
C ASP A 232 -7.74 -12.66 -14.55
N PHE A 233 -7.26 -11.42 -14.55
CA PHE A 233 -5.96 -11.06 -13.99
C PHE A 233 -5.89 -11.21 -12.46
N LEU A 234 -6.90 -10.74 -11.74
CA LEU A 234 -6.98 -10.89 -10.29
C LEU A 234 -7.08 -12.37 -9.89
N PHE A 235 -7.83 -13.17 -10.64
CA PHE A 235 -7.91 -14.61 -10.41
C PHE A 235 -6.57 -15.31 -10.64
N LYS A 236 -5.80 -14.91 -11.66
CA LYS A 236 -4.42 -15.40 -11.88
C LYS A 236 -3.50 -15.01 -10.73
N ILE A 237 -3.54 -13.76 -10.25
CA ILE A 237 -2.78 -13.33 -9.06
C ILE A 237 -3.17 -14.18 -7.85
N HIS A 238 -4.48 -14.34 -7.59
CA HIS A 238 -4.98 -15.10 -6.44
C HIS A 238 -4.46 -16.53 -6.44
N LYS A 239 -4.57 -17.24 -7.57
CA LYS A 239 -4.04 -18.60 -7.73
C LYS A 239 -2.53 -18.65 -7.54
N LYS A 240 -1.80 -17.69 -8.11
CA LYS A 240 -0.34 -17.60 -7.97
C LYS A 240 0.06 -17.41 -6.51
N ALA A 241 -0.55 -16.44 -5.81
CA ALA A 241 -0.29 -16.17 -4.41
C ALA A 241 -0.63 -17.39 -3.53
N GLN A 242 -1.76 -18.05 -3.76
CA GLN A 242 -2.13 -19.28 -3.06
C GLN A 242 -1.12 -20.42 -3.27
N LYS A 243 -0.63 -20.60 -4.51
CA LYS A 243 0.37 -21.63 -4.83
C LYS A 243 1.68 -21.35 -4.09
N LEU A 244 2.17 -20.11 -4.17
CA LEU A 244 3.46 -19.75 -3.60
C LEU A 244 3.45 -19.69 -2.07
N ASN A 245 2.30 -19.41 -1.47
CA ASN A 245 2.13 -19.37 -0.01
C ASN A 245 2.22 -20.76 0.67
N ARG A 246 2.15 -21.86 -0.10
CA ARG A 246 2.25 -23.23 0.45
C ARG A 246 3.69 -23.58 0.78
N PRO A 247 3.94 -24.53 1.71
CA PRO A 247 5.26 -25.11 1.92
C PRO A 247 5.85 -25.65 0.62
N HIS A 248 7.17 -25.54 0.46
CA HIS A 248 7.88 -26.03 -0.72
C HIS A 248 9.00 -26.99 -0.29
N PRO A 249 9.16 -28.18 -0.91
CA PRO A 249 10.17 -29.18 -0.52
C PRO A 249 11.65 -28.77 -0.58
N GLY A 250 11.96 -27.54 -0.96
CA GLY A 250 13.32 -26.99 -1.04
C GLY A 250 13.46 -25.62 -0.39
N LEU A 251 12.44 -25.17 0.35
CA LEU A 251 12.48 -23.95 1.16
C LEU A 251 12.06 -24.28 2.59
N TYR A 252 12.66 -23.58 3.55
CA TYR A 252 12.30 -23.70 4.95
C TYR A 252 11.10 -22.81 5.27
N GLY A 253 10.35 -23.18 6.31
CA GLY A 253 9.14 -22.47 6.74
C GLY A 253 7.83 -22.85 6.02
N ARG A 254 6.70 -22.60 6.70
CA ARG A 254 5.37 -23.09 6.29
C ARG A 254 4.59 -22.14 5.38
N ARG A 255 4.87 -20.84 5.47
CA ARG A 255 4.07 -19.79 4.82
C ARG A 255 4.95 -18.87 3.97
N GLY A 256 4.42 -18.43 2.83
CA GLY A 256 5.05 -17.41 2.00
C GLY A 256 4.65 -15.99 2.43
N VAL A 257 5.62 -15.09 2.47
CA VAL A 257 5.41 -13.65 2.69
C VAL A 257 6.14 -12.90 1.58
N TYR A 258 5.52 -11.82 1.09
CA TYR A 258 6.02 -11.04 -0.03
C TYR A 258 6.17 -9.58 0.39
N SER A 259 7.36 -9.03 0.23
CA SER A 259 7.70 -7.67 0.67
C SER A 259 8.35 -6.89 -0.47
N VAL A 260 8.08 -5.59 -0.52
CA VAL A 260 8.70 -4.69 -1.51
C VAL A 260 9.99 -4.05 -0.98
N MET A 261 10.31 -4.20 0.30
CA MET A 261 11.50 -3.58 0.93
C MET A 261 12.45 -4.56 1.62
N THR A 262 12.01 -5.79 1.86
CA THR A 262 12.87 -6.81 2.47
C THR A 262 13.91 -7.29 1.49
N ASP A 263 15.18 -7.27 1.89
CA ASP A 263 16.36 -7.87 1.23
C ASP A 263 16.42 -7.69 -0.28
N TRP A 264 17.43 -7.00 -0.81
CA TRP A 264 17.44 -6.61 -2.23
C TRP A 264 16.14 -5.85 -2.61
N ASN A 265 15.84 -4.79 -1.83
CA ASN A 265 14.64 -3.95 -1.91
C ASN A 265 14.32 -3.48 -3.35
N PRO A 266 13.31 -4.06 -4.05
CA PRO A 266 12.98 -3.64 -5.40
C PRO A 266 12.38 -2.23 -5.47
N ALA A 267 11.68 -1.76 -4.43
CA ALA A 267 11.09 -0.43 -4.43
C ALA A 267 12.15 0.68 -4.52
N GLU A 268 13.28 0.53 -3.82
CA GLU A 268 14.41 1.46 -3.90
C GLU A 268 15.27 1.25 -5.14
N MET A 269 15.50 -0.01 -5.53
CA MET A 269 16.44 -0.33 -6.61
C MET A 269 15.86 -0.05 -8.01
N ILE A 270 14.58 -0.38 -8.23
CA ILE A 270 13.94 -0.30 -9.55
C ILE A 270 12.58 0.41 -9.54
N GLY A 271 12.09 0.84 -8.37
CA GLY A 271 10.78 1.45 -8.20
C GLY A 271 9.67 0.42 -7.99
N ILE A 272 8.52 0.88 -7.47
CA ILE A 272 7.35 0.03 -7.19
C ILE A 272 6.70 -0.50 -8.50
N ARG A 273 6.84 0.25 -9.60
CA ARG A 273 6.33 -0.11 -10.94
C ARG A 273 7.46 0.05 -11.97
N PRO A 274 8.45 -0.86 -11.97
CA PRO A 274 9.60 -0.75 -12.85
C PRO A 274 9.20 -0.96 -14.31
N ARG A 275 9.94 -0.33 -15.24
CA ARG A 275 9.86 -0.68 -16.65
C ARG A 275 10.45 -2.07 -16.89
N LYS A 276 10.02 -2.72 -17.98
CA LYS A 276 10.41 -4.11 -18.31
C LYS A 276 11.92 -4.35 -18.33
N LEU A 277 12.69 -3.42 -18.92
CA LEU A 277 14.15 -3.55 -18.98
C LEU A 277 14.80 -3.46 -17.60
N ALA A 278 14.37 -2.52 -16.75
CA ALA A 278 14.88 -2.38 -15.39
C ALA A 278 14.58 -3.64 -14.57
N LEU A 279 13.36 -4.17 -14.68
CA LEU A 279 12.97 -5.41 -14.04
C LEU A 279 13.80 -6.59 -14.53
N SER A 280 13.96 -6.78 -15.85
CA SER A 280 14.73 -7.91 -16.40
C SER A 280 16.20 -7.84 -16.03
N LEU A 281 16.81 -6.66 -16.07
CA LEU A 281 18.21 -6.47 -15.66
C LEU A 281 18.40 -6.77 -14.18
N TYR A 282 17.50 -6.30 -13.32
CA TYR A 282 17.59 -6.57 -11.89
C TYR A 282 17.42 -8.06 -11.55
N LYS A 283 16.56 -8.75 -12.29
CA LYS A 283 16.41 -10.20 -12.18
C LYS A 283 17.69 -10.93 -12.58
N ASP A 284 18.22 -10.64 -13.77
CA ASP A 284 19.40 -11.31 -14.29
C ASP A 284 20.68 -11.03 -13.46
N LEU A 285 20.90 -9.77 -13.09
CA LEU A 285 22.11 -9.37 -12.38
C LEU A 285 22.13 -9.77 -10.90
N ILE A 286 20.94 -9.89 -10.26
CA ILE A 286 20.81 -10.07 -8.81
C ILE A 286 19.89 -11.25 -8.45
N THR A 287 18.59 -11.08 -8.69
CA THR A 287 17.55 -11.81 -7.93
C THR A 287 17.19 -13.19 -8.48
N ASP A 288 17.55 -13.52 -9.72
CA ASP A 288 17.35 -14.87 -10.25
C ASP A 288 18.41 -15.86 -9.72
N ASN A 289 19.64 -15.39 -9.47
CA ASN A 289 20.77 -16.29 -9.18
C ASN A 289 21.78 -15.72 -8.18
N THR A 290 22.36 -14.56 -8.48
CA THR A 290 23.54 -14.00 -7.79
C THR A 290 23.40 -13.96 -6.27
N TRP A 291 22.23 -13.55 -5.78
CA TRP A 291 21.92 -13.53 -4.34
C TRP A 291 22.15 -14.90 -3.68
N ALA A 292 21.66 -15.98 -4.29
CA ALA A 292 21.76 -17.34 -3.75
C ALA A 292 23.16 -17.93 -3.88
N TYR A 293 23.87 -17.63 -4.98
CA TYR A 293 25.27 -18.03 -5.15
C TYR A 293 26.12 -17.41 -4.04
N GLN A 294 25.98 -16.10 -3.82
CA GLN A 294 26.73 -15.40 -2.79
C GLN A 294 26.47 -15.96 -1.39
N ARG A 295 25.21 -16.21 -1.04
CA ARG A 295 24.85 -16.75 0.29
C ARG A 295 25.50 -18.10 0.54
N GLU A 296 25.51 -18.98 -0.46
CA GLU A 296 26.19 -20.27 -0.33
C GLU A 296 27.72 -20.13 -0.20
N GLU A 297 28.34 -19.24 -1.00
CA GLU A 297 29.79 -18.96 -0.91
C GLU A 297 30.20 -18.42 0.48
N TYR A 298 29.27 -17.77 1.18
CA TYR A 298 29.47 -17.24 2.54
C TYR A 298 29.02 -18.20 3.66
N GLY A 299 28.79 -19.48 3.34
CA GLY A 299 28.53 -20.52 4.34
C GLY A 299 27.07 -20.65 4.78
N TYR A 300 26.15 -19.97 4.12
CA TYR A 300 24.71 -20.09 4.37
C TYR A 300 24.06 -21.18 3.50
N LYS A 301 22.78 -21.47 3.77
CA LYS A 301 22.01 -22.49 3.06
C LYS A 301 21.95 -22.22 1.55
N ARG A 302 22.13 -23.29 0.79
CA ARG A 302 22.05 -23.29 -0.68
C ARG A 302 20.61 -23.19 -1.17
N LEU A 303 20.28 -22.11 -1.86
CA LEU A 303 18.98 -21.89 -2.51
C LEU A 303 19.07 -21.64 -4.02
N ARG A 304 20.11 -22.17 -4.68
CA ARG A 304 20.24 -22.10 -6.14
C ARG A 304 19.00 -22.68 -6.82
N GLY A 305 18.50 -21.98 -7.85
CA GLY A 305 17.30 -22.38 -8.60
C GLY A 305 15.99 -21.80 -8.06
N PHE A 306 16.00 -21.10 -6.93
CA PHE A 306 14.87 -20.31 -6.46
C PHE A 306 15.07 -18.83 -6.85
N PRO A 307 14.15 -18.22 -7.63
CA PRO A 307 14.19 -16.78 -7.83
C PRO A 307 13.78 -16.08 -6.53
N LEU A 308 14.54 -15.06 -6.12
CA LEU A 308 14.20 -14.22 -4.98
C LEU A 308 13.02 -13.30 -5.28
N LEU A 309 12.99 -12.73 -6.50
CA LEU A 309 11.99 -11.77 -6.92
C LEU A 309 10.80 -12.46 -7.62
N VAL A 310 9.61 -12.25 -7.07
CA VAL A 310 8.33 -12.67 -7.62
C VAL A 310 7.54 -11.45 -8.08
N SER A 311 7.15 -11.42 -9.36
CA SER A 311 6.29 -10.37 -9.89
C SER A 311 4.80 -10.76 -9.86
N PHE A 312 3.95 -9.88 -9.33
CA PHE A 312 2.48 -9.98 -9.41
C PHE A 312 1.95 -8.87 -10.33
N LEU A 313 1.73 -9.21 -11.61
CA LEU A 313 1.36 -8.25 -12.67
C LEU A 313 2.29 -7.03 -12.71
N GLU A 314 3.59 -7.27 -12.90
CA GLU A 314 4.64 -6.24 -13.00
C GLU A 314 4.96 -5.49 -11.70
N LEU A 315 4.28 -5.81 -10.59
CA LEU A 315 4.70 -5.37 -9.25
C LEU A 315 5.73 -6.37 -8.68
N PRO A 316 7.00 -5.99 -8.49
CA PRO A 316 8.04 -6.85 -7.95
C PRO A 316 7.94 -6.96 -6.42
N TYR A 317 8.07 -8.18 -5.91
CA TYR A 317 8.18 -8.48 -4.50
C TYR A 317 9.30 -9.47 -4.26
N ILE A 318 9.90 -9.41 -3.09
CA ILE A 318 10.86 -10.40 -2.60
C ILE A 318 10.10 -11.50 -1.87
N ASP A 319 10.39 -12.75 -2.21
CA ASP A 319 9.95 -13.91 -1.44
C ASP A 319 10.72 -13.93 -0.12
N VAL A 320 10.10 -13.41 0.93
CA VAL A 320 10.71 -13.25 2.25
C VAL A 320 11.12 -14.61 2.80
N ARG A 321 10.34 -15.68 2.54
CA ARG A 321 10.69 -17.02 3.01
C ARG A 321 11.99 -17.51 2.36
N ALA A 322 12.18 -17.26 1.07
CA ALA A 322 13.42 -17.59 0.38
C ALA A 322 14.60 -16.77 0.92
N SER A 323 14.41 -15.45 1.12
CA SER A 323 15.41 -14.58 1.74
C SER A 323 15.83 -15.09 3.13
N LEU A 324 14.87 -15.28 4.04
CA LEU A 324 15.10 -15.76 5.41
C LEU A 324 15.78 -17.14 5.43
N SER A 325 15.34 -18.05 4.56
CA SER A 325 15.97 -19.37 4.40
C SER A 325 17.44 -19.26 4.00
N SER A 326 17.79 -18.26 3.18
CA SER A 326 19.17 -18.07 2.71
C SER A 326 20.13 -17.51 3.75
N PHE A 327 19.62 -16.98 4.87
CA PHE A 327 20.44 -16.47 5.97
C PHE A 327 20.71 -17.51 7.06
N ILE A 328 20.17 -18.71 6.92
CA ILE A 328 20.42 -19.80 7.86
C ILE A 328 21.82 -20.38 7.58
N PRO A 329 22.68 -20.57 8.59
CA PRO A 329 23.97 -21.26 8.42
C PRO A 329 23.79 -22.65 7.81
N ASN A 330 24.63 -23.02 6.85
CA ASN A 330 24.50 -24.29 6.13
C ASN A 330 24.60 -25.52 7.06
N ALA A 331 25.38 -25.39 8.14
CA ALA A 331 25.62 -26.44 9.13
C ALA A 331 24.39 -26.83 9.97
N LEU A 332 23.32 -26.01 9.99
CA LEU A 332 22.12 -26.31 10.75
C LEU A 332 21.26 -27.38 10.06
N GLY A 333 20.69 -28.29 10.86
CA GLY A 333 19.75 -29.31 10.37
C GLY A 333 18.44 -28.71 9.86
N GLU A 334 17.70 -29.48 9.06
CA GLU A 334 16.46 -29.02 8.42
C GLU A 334 15.37 -28.63 9.41
N GLU A 335 15.18 -29.42 10.48
CA GLU A 335 14.15 -29.17 11.48
C GLU A 335 14.33 -27.80 12.17
N LEU A 336 15.55 -27.52 12.63
CA LEU A 336 15.90 -26.23 13.24
C LEU A 336 15.81 -25.08 12.23
N SER A 337 16.14 -25.33 10.96
CA SER A 337 16.03 -24.36 9.87
C SER A 337 14.56 -23.98 9.61
N HIS A 338 13.65 -24.96 9.57
CA HIS A 338 12.20 -24.70 9.48
C HIS A 338 11.70 -23.87 10.66
N LYS A 339 12.11 -24.25 11.88
CA LYS A 339 11.70 -23.56 13.11
C LYS A 339 12.16 -22.10 13.15
N LEU A 340 13.41 -21.83 12.74
CA LEU A 340 13.95 -20.46 12.65
C LEU A 340 13.23 -19.62 11.59
N VAL A 341 12.98 -20.17 10.39
CA VAL A 341 12.30 -19.41 9.34
C VAL A 341 10.84 -19.13 9.68
N ASP A 342 10.14 -20.08 10.31
CA ASP A 342 8.79 -19.85 10.84
C ASP A 342 8.82 -18.72 11.90
N TYR A 343 9.75 -18.78 12.85
CA TYR A 343 9.93 -17.74 13.87
C TYR A 343 10.19 -16.35 13.23
N TYR A 344 11.15 -16.23 12.31
CA TYR A 344 11.44 -14.97 11.64
C TYR A 344 10.24 -14.43 10.85
N THR A 345 9.48 -15.32 10.22
CA THR A 345 8.28 -14.95 9.44
C THR A 345 7.20 -14.38 10.36
N GLU A 346 6.91 -15.03 11.49
CA GLU A 346 5.91 -14.54 12.44
C GLU A 346 6.33 -13.21 13.09
N ARG A 347 7.62 -13.07 13.46
CA ARG A 347 8.15 -11.80 13.99
C ARG A 347 7.99 -10.65 13.00
N LEU A 348 8.18 -10.88 11.71
CA LEU A 348 7.96 -9.86 10.68
C LEU A 348 6.47 -9.52 10.51
N LEU A 349 5.58 -10.50 10.64
CA LEU A 349 4.13 -10.26 10.56
C LEU A 349 3.61 -9.49 11.78
N GLU A 350 4.21 -9.69 12.96
CA GLU A 350 3.93 -8.93 14.18
C GLU A 350 4.50 -7.50 14.11
N HIS A 351 5.62 -7.29 13.41
CA HIS A 351 6.28 -6.00 13.24
C HIS A 351 6.55 -5.66 11.77
N PRO A 352 5.51 -5.38 10.94
CA PRO A 352 5.69 -5.18 9.49
C PRO A 352 6.61 -4.01 9.12
N SER A 353 6.78 -3.02 10.01
CA SER A 353 7.69 -1.89 9.81
C SER A 353 9.16 -2.29 9.80
N ASP A 354 9.53 -3.46 10.31
CA ASP A 354 10.91 -3.95 10.32
C ASP A 354 11.32 -4.60 8.99
N HIS A 355 10.45 -4.57 7.98
CA HIS A 355 10.71 -5.24 6.70
C HIS A 355 11.98 -4.75 5.97
N ASP A 356 12.37 -3.49 6.12
CA ASP A 356 13.59 -2.86 5.57
C ASP A 356 14.84 -3.15 6.44
N LYS A 357 14.63 -3.52 7.71
CA LYS A 357 15.66 -3.80 8.72
C LYS A 357 15.61 -5.25 9.22
N VAL A 358 15.04 -6.15 8.42
CA VAL A 358 14.82 -7.56 8.77
C VAL A 358 16.11 -8.19 9.32
N GLU A 359 17.24 -7.82 8.73
CA GLU A 359 18.53 -8.43 9.03
C GLU A 359 19.06 -8.07 10.43
N PHE A 360 18.74 -6.87 10.90
CA PHE A 360 19.19 -6.37 12.20
C PHE A 360 18.18 -6.66 13.31
N ASN A 361 16.88 -6.60 12.98
CA ASN A 361 15.81 -6.61 13.98
C ASN A 361 15.20 -8.01 14.18
N ILE A 362 15.28 -8.88 13.16
CA ILE A 362 14.51 -10.14 13.14
C ILE A 362 15.41 -11.37 13.08
N ILE A 363 16.42 -11.38 12.20
CA ILE A 363 17.18 -12.60 11.91
C ILE A 363 18.48 -12.70 12.71
N PHE A 364 18.91 -13.93 12.97
CA PHE A 364 20.28 -14.22 13.40
C PHE A 364 21.10 -14.67 12.20
N SER A 365 21.82 -13.73 11.56
CA SER A 365 22.66 -14.02 10.39
C SER A 365 24.13 -14.23 10.72
N CYS A 366 24.64 -13.67 11.82
CA CYS A 366 26.03 -13.84 12.24
C CYS A 366 26.14 -13.86 13.75
N TYR A 367 27.35 -14.14 14.24
CA TYR A 367 27.70 -14.05 15.63
C TYR A 367 28.08 -12.61 15.97
N ASP A 368 27.53 -12.09 17.07
CA ASP A 368 27.85 -10.77 17.60
C ASP A 368 28.04 -10.86 19.13
N PHE A 369 28.50 -9.78 19.77
CA PHE A 369 28.83 -9.79 21.21
C PHE A 369 27.60 -9.90 22.12
N ASN A 370 26.39 -9.73 21.60
CA ASN A 370 25.13 -9.79 22.35
C ASN A 370 24.29 -11.03 21.99
N ILE A 371 24.82 -11.95 21.19
CA ILE A 371 24.06 -13.10 20.67
C ILE A 371 23.52 -13.99 21.79
N HIS A 372 24.27 -14.12 22.90
CA HIS A 372 23.89 -14.93 24.06
C HIS A 372 22.57 -14.48 24.68
N GLU A 373 22.33 -13.18 24.83
CA GLU A 373 21.07 -12.68 25.37
C GLU A 373 19.96 -12.70 24.32
N LYS A 374 20.29 -12.35 23.07
CA LYS A 374 19.32 -12.33 21.96
C LYS A 374 18.66 -13.70 21.73
N ILE A 375 19.44 -14.79 21.72
CA ILE A 375 18.90 -16.13 21.42
C ILE A 375 18.12 -16.73 22.59
N LYS A 376 18.30 -16.26 23.84
CA LYS A 376 17.50 -16.75 24.98
C LYS A 376 16.01 -16.51 24.78
N ASN A 377 15.63 -15.42 24.11
CA ASN A 377 14.23 -15.14 23.80
C ASN A 377 13.57 -16.24 22.96
N LEU A 378 14.34 -17.02 22.20
CA LEU A 378 13.81 -18.17 21.44
C LEU A 378 13.25 -19.27 22.35
N GLN A 379 13.66 -19.36 23.62
CA GLN A 379 13.09 -20.34 24.56
C GLN A 379 11.58 -20.12 24.74
N ASN A 380 11.12 -18.86 24.72
CA ASN A 380 9.69 -18.51 24.78
C ASN A 380 8.90 -19.00 23.55
N PHE A 381 9.60 -19.33 22.47
CA PHE A 381 9.03 -19.85 21.22
C PHE A 381 9.33 -21.36 21.04
N GLY A 382 9.66 -22.05 22.13
CA GLY A 382 9.79 -23.51 22.17
C GLY A 382 11.12 -24.05 21.66
N PHE A 383 12.16 -23.23 21.56
CA PHE A 383 13.52 -23.69 21.25
C PHE A 383 14.21 -24.27 22.51
N SER A 384 14.80 -25.45 22.36
CA SER A 384 15.57 -26.14 23.40
C SER A 384 16.98 -25.56 23.54
N GLU A 385 17.58 -25.69 24.72
CA GLU A 385 18.96 -25.23 24.96
C GLU A 385 19.97 -25.84 23.97
N LEU A 386 19.79 -27.12 23.60
CA LEU A 386 20.64 -27.76 22.60
C LEU A 386 20.52 -27.11 21.22
N GLU A 387 19.32 -26.71 20.81
CA GLU A 387 19.11 -25.97 19.55
C GLU A 387 19.79 -24.61 19.59
N LEU A 388 19.72 -23.89 20.73
CA LEU A 388 20.38 -22.59 20.90
C LEU A 388 21.90 -22.69 20.84
N GLU A 389 22.48 -23.69 21.49
CA GLU A 389 23.93 -23.93 21.44
C GLU A 389 24.40 -24.29 20.03
N ARG A 390 23.62 -25.10 19.29
CA ARG A 390 23.90 -25.41 17.88
C ARG A 390 23.82 -24.18 16.98
N LEU A 391 22.80 -23.33 17.17
CA LEU A 391 22.66 -22.07 16.43
C LEU A 391 23.87 -21.17 16.70
N LYS A 392 24.18 -20.94 17.98
CA LYS A 392 25.30 -20.10 18.41
C LYS A 392 26.63 -20.58 17.82
N PHE A 393 26.93 -21.86 17.94
CA PHE A 393 28.16 -22.45 17.39
C PHE A 393 28.23 -22.32 15.86
N SER A 394 27.12 -22.54 15.17
CA SER A 394 27.06 -22.42 13.71
C SER A 394 27.27 -20.97 13.25
N LEU A 395 26.67 -20.00 13.94
CA LEU A 395 26.87 -18.58 13.68
C LEU A 395 28.31 -18.16 13.95
N LEU A 396 28.92 -18.64 15.04
CA LEU A 396 30.31 -18.33 15.38
C LEU A 396 31.27 -18.80 14.29
N ASN A 397 31.15 -20.07 13.88
CA ASN A 397 31.99 -20.64 12.83
C ASN A 397 31.80 -19.91 11.50
N LEU A 398 30.55 -19.68 11.10
CA LEU A 398 30.25 -18.91 9.88
C LEU A 398 30.91 -17.54 9.91
N THR A 399 30.79 -16.84 11.03
CA THR A 399 31.31 -15.47 11.19
C THR A 399 32.83 -15.45 11.12
N ASN A 400 33.49 -16.39 11.80
CA ASN A 400 34.94 -16.53 11.79
C ASN A 400 35.49 -16.80 10.38
N GLU A 401 34.80 -17.62 9.56
CA GLU A 401 35.20 -17.86 8.18
C GLU A 401 35.06 -16.61 7.31
N VAL A 402 34.01 -15.79 7.52
CA VAL A 402 33.82 -14.55 6.75
C VAL A 402 34.84 -13.47 7.10
N ILE A 403 35.17 -13.32 8.39
CA ILE A 403 36.08 -12.26 8.87
C ILE A 403 37.56 -12.66 8.88
N LYS A 404 37.88 -13.88 8.45
CA LYS A 404 39.24 -14.42 8.50
C LYS A 404 40.25 -13.51 7.80
N GLU A 405 41.28 -13.12 8.54
CA GLU A 405 42.35 -12.25 8.04
C GLU A 405 43.24 -13.01 7.03
N HIS A 406 43.59 -12.33 5.93
CA HIS A 406 44.37 -12.86 4.80
C HIS A 406 43.76 -14.10 4.12
N TYR A 407 43.46 -14.01 2.82
CA TYR A 407 42.79 -15.05 2.02
C TYR A 407 41.31 -15.35 2.38
N GLY A 408 40.70 -14.55 3.26
CA GLY A 408 39.26 -14.61 3.54
C GLY A 408 38.40 -14.21 2.33
N LEU A 409 37.10 -14.54 2.39
CA LEU A 409 36.13 -14.33 1.30
C LEU A 409 36.10 -12.87 0.80
N CYS A 410 36.21 -11.91 1.72
CA CYS A 410 36.20 -10.49 1.39
C CYS A 410 37.36 -10.08 0.47
N GLN A 411 38.56 -10.62 0.70
CA GLN A 411 39.72 -10.30 -0.15
C GLN A 411 39.53 -10.88 -1.56
N GLN A 412 39.01 -12.11 -1.65
CA GLN A 412 38.74 -12.76 -2.93
C GLN A 412 37.70 -11.96 -3.75
N ASP A 413 36.70 -11.40 -3.09
CA ASP A 413 35.70 -10.56 -3.76
C ASP A 413 36.26 -9.19 -4.18
N LEU A 414 37.17 -8.59 -3.40
CA LEU A 414 37.90 -7.39 -3.84
C LEU A 414 38.77 -7.66 -5.07
N ASP A 415 39.45 -8.81 -5.11
CA ASP A 415 40.28 -9.20 -6.25
C ASP A 415 39.44 -9.38 -7.52
N LYS A 416 38.22 -9.95 -7.41
CA LYS A 416 37.26 -10.03 -8.52
C LYS A 416 36.84 -8.65 -9.03
N ILE A 417 36.68 -7.66 -8.16
CA ILE A 417 36.32 -6.28 -8.57
C ILE A 417 37.48 -5.64 -9.35
N SER A 418 38.73 -5.85 -8.93
CA SER A 418 39.90 -5.39 -9.70
C SER A 418 39.96 -6.03 -11.09
N GLU A 419 39.60 -7.31 -11.18
CA GLU A 419 39.51 -8.02 -12.46
C GLU A 419 38.38 -7.47 -13.36
N LEU A 420 37.24 -7.06 -12.79
CA LEU A 420 36.15 -6.43 -13.54
C LEU A 420 36.63 -5.16 -14.27
N ASP A 421 37.41 -4.31 -13.60
CA ASP A 421 37.92 -3.06 -14.18
C ASP A 421 38.83 -3.32 -15.39
N ARG A 422 39.73 -4.30 -15.24
CA ARG A 422 40.60 -4.76 -16.34
C ARG A 422 39.78 -5.23 -17.54
N ARG A 423 38.81 -6.12 -17.30
CA ARG A 423 37.99 -6.73 -18.35
C ARG A 423 37.06 -5.72 -19.03
N TYR A 424 36.53 -4.75 -18.28
CA TYR A 424 35.74 -3.65 -18.83
C TYR A 424 36.53 -2.90 -19.92
N HIS A 425 37.79 -2.57 -19.65
CA HIS A 425 38.65 -1.89 -20.62
C HIS A 425 38.98 -2.77 -21.85
N GLU A 426 39.16 -4.07 -21.67
CA GLU A 426 39.37 -5.01 -22.78
C GLU A 426 38.15 -5.10 -23.69
N ILE A 427 36.95 -5.28 -23.13
CA ILE A 427 35.70 -5.38 -23.90
C ILE A 427 35.42 -4.07 -24.62
N THR A 428 35.54 -2.93 -23.94
CA THR A 428 35.22 -1.62 -24.55
C THR A 428 36.16 -1.26 -25.70
N ARG A 429 37.44 -1.61 -25.60
CA ARG A 429 38.48 -1.35 -26.63
C ARG A 429 38.51 -2.39 -27.76
N SER A 430 37.84 -3.53 -27.60
CA SER A 430 37.76 -4.57 -28.63
C SER A 430 37.04 -4.10 -29.91
N ASP A 431 37.22 -4.85 -30.99
CA ASP A 431 36.54 -4.68 -32.29
C ASP A 431 35.16 -5.37 -32.35
N MET A 432 34.70 -5.96 -31.23
CA MET A 432 33.39 -6.60 -31.12
C MET A 432 32.23 -5.66 -31.49
N SER A 433 31.13 -6.23 -31.99
CA SER A 433 29.91 -5.46 -32.21
C SER A 433 29.39 -4.85 -30.91
N THR A 434 28.63 -3.76 -31.00
CA THR A 434 28.01 -3.14 -29.81
C THR A 434 27.14 -4.12 -29.04
N VAL A 435 26.44 -5.02 -29.73
CA VAL A 435 25.57 -6.03 -29.09
C VAL A 435 26.39 -7.04 -28.30
N ASP A 436 27.48 -7.53 -28.88
CA ASP A 436 28.39 -8.46 -28.19
C ASP A 436 29.06 -7.80 -26.98
N LYS A 437 29.47 -6.53 -27.11
CA LYS A 437 30.00 -5.76 -25.98
C LYS A 437 28.98 -5.65 -24.86
N ILE A 438 27.72 -5.32 -25.16
CA ILE A 438 26.65 -5.24 -24.15
C ILE A 438 26.48 -6.59 -23.44
N TYR A 439 26.42 -7.69 -24.20
CA TYR A 439 26.30 -9.03 -23.63
C TYR A 439 27.45 -9.36 -22.67
N TRP A 440 28.71 -9.18 -23.11
CA TRP A 440 29.87 -9.50 -22.29
C TRP A 440 30.02 -8.57 -21.08
N LEU A 441 29.65 -7.30 -21.21
CA LEU A 441 29.62 -6.37 -20.08
C LEU A 441 28.59 -6.79 -19.02
N ILE A 442 27.43 -7.31 -19.42
CA ILE A 442 26.42 -7.83 -18.48
C ILE A 442 26.92 -9.11 -17.81
N GLU A 443 27.51 -10.03 -18.57
CA GLU A 443 28.09 -11.27 -18.03
C GLU A 443 29.20 -10.99 -17.01
N ASP A 444 30.12 -10.10 -17.35
CA ASP A 444 31.22 -9.72 -16.46
C ASP A 444 30.71 -8.94 -15.24
N CYS A 445 29.77 -8.03 -15.43
CA CYS A 445 29.11 -7.32 -14.33
C CYS A 445 28.46 -8.31 -13.35
N ARG A 446 27.83 -9.38 -13.83
CA ARG A 446 27.24 -10.39 -12.95
C ARG A 446 28.29 -11.17 -12.15
N ARG A 447 29.35 -11.64 -12.83
CA ARG A 447 30.37 -12.53 -12.24
C ARG A 447 31.39 -11.82 -11.36
N PHE A 448 31.85 -10.66 -11.80
CA PHE A 448 32.94 -9.90 -11.18
C PHE A 448 32.47 -8.58 -10.55
N GLY A 449 31.20 -8.21 -10.73
CA GLY A 449 30.59 -7.03 -10.10
C GLY A 449 29.59 -7.40 -9.03
N THR A 450 28.38 -7.83 -9.42
CA THR A 450 27.26 -8.01 -8.49
C THR A 450 27.44 -9.17 -7.52
N LEU A 451 28.05 -10.28 -7.96
CA LEU A 451 28.39 -11.40 -7.08
C LEU A 451 29.37 -10.99 -5.97
N PRO A 452 30.57 -10.45 -6.26
CA PRO A 452 31.47 -10.00 -5.20
C PRO A 452 30.92 -8.81 -4.42
N PHE A 453 30.18 -7.90 -5.04
CA PHE A 453 29.50 -6.82 -4.32
C PHE A 453 28.55 -7.37 -3.24
N ALA A 454 27.76 -8.39 -3.57
CA ALA A 454 26.86 -9.02 -2.60
C ALA A 454 27.64 -9.62 -1.42
N GLY A 455 28.84 -10.17 -1.67
CA GLY A 455 29.74 -10.71 -0.65
C GLY A 455 30.30 -9.63 0.26
N LEU A 456 30.84 -8.56 -0.33
CA LEU A 456 31.36 -7.41 0.42
C LEU A 456 30.26 -6.69 1.21
N ALA A 457 29.06 -6.56 0.64
CA ALA A 457 27.90 -6.04 1.35
C ALA A 457 27.60 -6.91 2.58
N ARG A 458 27.57 -8.24 2.42
CA ARG A 458 27.36 -9.18 3.53
C ARG A 458 28.40 -9.01 4.64
N ALA A 459 29.68 -8.86 4.28
CA ALA A 459 30.74 -8.58 5.25
C ALA A 459 30.53 -7.24 5.97
N GLY A 460 30.16 -6.18 5.23
CA GLY A 460 29.81 -4.89 5.80
C GLY A 460 28.65 -4.97 6.80
N PHE A 461 27.59 -5.72 6.48
CA PHE A 461 26.49 -5.95 7.41
C PHE A 461 26.94 -6.68 8.69
N ILE A 462 27.82 -7.69 8.58
CA ILE A 462 28.39 -8.38 9.75
C ILE A 462 29.20 -7.40 10.61
N ALA A 463 30.05 -6.57 10.00
CA ALA A 463 30.83 -5.57 10.71
C ALA A 463 29.93 -4.56 11.45
N VAL A 464 28.86 -4.08 10.82
CA VAL A 464 27.89 -3.19 11.47
C VAL A 464 27.15 -3.88 12.61
N GLN A 465 26.76 -5.16 12.47
CA GLN A 465 26.14 -5.92 13.56
C GLN A 465 27.09 -6.06 14.76
N MET A 466 28.37 -6.35 14.52
CA MET A 466 29.39 -6.40 15.57
C MET A 466 29.53 -5.06 16.28
N LEU A 467 29.69 -3.96 15.55
CA LEU A 467 29.81 -2.61 16.13
C LEU A 467 28.59 -2.23 16.98
N ARG A 468 27.37 -2.50 16.49
CA ARG A 468 26.13 -2.28 17.25
C ARG A 468 26.03 -3.16 18.49
N SER A 469 26.55 -4.38 18.44
CA SER A 469 26.58 -5.26 19.62
C SER A 469 27.61 -4.80 20.65
N MET A 470 28.72 -4.19 20.22
CA MET A 470 29.70 -3.57 21.13
C MET A 470 29.10 -2.37 21.86
N THR A 471 28.32 -1.53 21.19
CA THR A 471 27.61 -0.42 21.86
C THR A 471 26.53 -0.94 22.81
N ALA A 472 25.75 -1.93 22.39
CA ALA A 472 24.71 -2.54 23.23
C ALA A 472 25.27 -3.23 24.49
N THR A 473 26.50 -3.76 24.44
CA THR A 473 27.18 -4.40 25.57
C THR A 473 28.02 -3.42 26.39
N GLY A 474 28.10 -2.14 25.99
CA GLY A 474 28.89 -1.12 26.67
C GLY A 474 30.41 -1.20 26.42
N LEU A 475 30.86 -2.00 25.44
CA LEU A 475 32.25 -2.05 25.00
C LEU A 475 32.68 -0.78 24.25
N LEU A 476 31.74 -0.15 23.55
CA LEU A 476 31.90 1.15 22.91
C LEU A 476 30.79 2.09 23.39
N THR A 477 31.08 3.39 23.46
CA THR A 477 30.03 4.40 23.60
C THR A 477 29.36 4.67 22.24
N GLU A 478 28.17 5.28 22.25
CA GLU A 478 27.54 5.74 21.00
C GLU A 478 28.41 6.80 20.30
N GLU A 479 29.15 7.61 21.06
CA GLU A 479 30.09 8.58 20.51
C GLU A 479 31.25 7.90 19.76
N ASP A 480 31.83 6.85 20.33
CA ASP A 480 32.90 6.07 19.68
C ASP A 480 32.41 5.47 18.35
N TYR A 481 31.20 4.90 18.35
CA TYR A 481 30.59 4.34 17.14
C TYR A 481 30.38 5.40 16.05
N GLN A 482 29.84 6.56 16.41
CA GLN A 482 29.64 7.65 15.45
C GLN A 482 30.97 8.20 14.95
N ASN A 483 31.97 8.37 15.81
CA ASN A 483 33.31 8.81 15.43
C ASN A 483 33.96 7.83 14.44
N PHE A 484 33.83 6.52 14.67
CA PHE A 484 34.29 5.50 13.73
C PHE A 484 33.59 5.63 12.37
N LEU A 485 32.26 5.68 12.32
CA LEU A 485 31.53 5.82 11.06
C LEU A 485 31.88 7.12 10.32
N ASN A 486 32.05 8.21 11.06
CA ASN A 486 32.46 9.51 10.51
C ASN A 486 33.91 9.53 10.05
N SER A 487 34.75 8.56 10.43
CA SER A 487 36.12 8.43 9.95
C SER A 487 36.21 7.76 8.56
N LEU A 488 35.16 7.04 8.14
CA LEU A 488 35.15 6.31 6.87
C LEU A 488 35.19 7.26 5.65
N ASP A 489 35.98 6.89 4.64
CA ASP A 489 36.08 7.61 3.37
C ASP A 489 35.21 6.95 2.29
N THR A 490 33.90 7.17 2.38
CA THR A 490 32.93 6.56 1.45
C THR A 490 32.84 7.32 0.13
N VAL A 491 32.34 6.66 -0.92
CA VAL A 491 32.09 7.30 -2.24
C VAL A 491 31.19 8.54 -2.10
N ALA A 492 30.18 8.50 -1.21
CA ALA A 492 29.31 9.63 -0.94
C ALA A 492 30.07 10.82 -0.30
N ARG A 493 30.98 10.54 0.63
CA ARG A 493 31.85 11.56 1.23
C ARG A 493 32.81 12.16 0.22
N GLN A 494 33.44 11.32 -0.60
CA GLN A 494 34.33 11.75 -1.69
C GLN A 494 33.59 12.66 -2.69
N LEU A 495 32.38 12.27 -3.11
CA LEU A 495 31.52 13.07 -3.98
C LEU A 495 31.16 14.42 -3.35
N SER A 496 30.77 14.44 -2.08
CA SER A 496 30.45 15.68 -1.34
C SER A 496 31.65 16.63 -1.25
N ASN A 497 32.85 16.08 -0.99
CA ASN A 497 34.09 16.84 -0.95
C ASN A 497 34.44 17.42 -2.32
N GLU A 498 34.33 16.64 -3.40
CA GLU A 498 34.59 17.11 -4.77
C GLU A 498 33.57 18.15 -5.23
N TYR A 499 32.29 18.00 -4.86
CA TYR A 499 31.27 19.00 -5.12
C TYR A 499 31.57 20.32 -4.40
N SER A 500 32.01 20.25 -3.14
CA SER A 500 32.47 21.42 -2.38
C SER A 500 33.70 22.07 -3.01
N ALA A 501 34.61 21.28 -3.60
CA ALA A 501 35.76 21.78 -4.34
C ALA A 501 35.33 22.48 -5.65
N TYR A 502 34.31 21.97 -6.34
CA TYR A 502 33.73 22.60 -7.53
C TYR A 502 33.11 23.95 -7.22
N GLN A 503 32.34 24.06 -6.13
CA GLN A 503 31.80 25.35 -5.66
C GLN A 503 32.90 26.38 -5.36
N LYS A 504 34.09 25.92 -4.98
CA LYS A 504 35.27 26.75 -4.73
C LYS A 504 36.16 26.94 -5.97
N ASN A 505 35.69 26.57 -7.17
CA ASN A 505 36.42 26.63 -8.45
C ASN A 505 37.75 25.84 -8.45
N LYS A 506 37.89 24.81 -7.61
CA LYS A 506 39.10 23.95 -7.52
C LYS A 506 39.05 22.71 -8.43
N THR A 507 37.88 22.39 -8.97
CA THR A 507 37.69 21.32 -9.96
C THR A 507 36.62 21.76 -10.97
N THR A 508 36.43 21.00 -12.05
CA THR A 508 35.45 21.31 -13.10
C THR A 508 34.26 20.36 -13.06
N LYS A 509 33.11 20.80 -13.58
CA LYS A 509 31.93 19.95 -13.76
C LYS A 509 32.26 18.72 -14.63
N ALA A 510 33.08 18.90 -15.67
CA ALA A 510 33.50 17.81 -16.54
C ALA A 510 34.29 16.73 -15.79
N ALA A 511 35.22 17.12 -14.90
CA ALA A 511 35.98 16.18 -14.08
C ALA A 511 35.07 15.40 -13.10
N ILE A 512 34.12 16.08 -12.44
CA ILE A 512 33.14 15.43 -11.57
C ILE A 512 32.29 14.44 -12.35
N LEU A 513 31.77 14.82 -13.52
CA LEU A 513 30.94 13.95 -14.34
C LEU A 513 31.73 12.77 -14.93
N GLN A 514 33.01 12.94 -15.21
CA GLN A 514 33.87 11.83 -15.65
C GLN A 514 33.99 10.77 -14.54
N LYS A 515 34.15 11.20 -13.28
CA LYS A 515 34.31 10.29 -12.14
C LYS A 515 32.98 9.72 -11.64
N TYR A 516 31.96 10.55 -11.46
CA TYR A 516 30.71 10.18 -10.80
C TYR A 516 29.48 10.18 -11.70
N GLY A 517 29.59 10.60 -12.97
CA GLY A 517 28.44 10.70 -13.89
C GLY A 517 27.72 9.38 -14.18
N HIS A 518 28.30 8.25 -13.77
CA HIS A 518 27.67 6.93 -13.80
C HIS A 518 26.74 6.67 -12.61
N LEU A 519 26.96 7.35 -11.48
CA LEU A 519 26.06 7.31 -10.32
C LEU A 519 24.81 8.12 -10.67
N ARG A 520 23.62 7.53 -10.55
CA ARG A 520 22.36 8.22 -10.80
C ARG A 520 21.21 7.59 -10.01
N PRO A 521 20.20 8.38 -9.63
CA PRO A 521 18.92 7.85 -9.17
C PRO A 521 18.30 6.94 -10.25
N GLY A 522 17.74 5.80 -9.84
CA GLY A 522 17.15 4.84 -10.76
C GLY A 522 18.18 4.18 -11.67
N THR A 523 19.23 3.58 -11.09
CA THR A 523 20.39 2.99 -11.79
C THR A 523 20.00 2.11 -12.99
N TYR A 524 18.90 1.36 -12.85
CA TYR A 524 18.39 0.41 -13.85
C TYR A 524 17.50 1.04 -14.94
N ASP A 525 17.00 2.27 -14.76
CA ASP A 525 16.24 2.97 -15.81
C ASP A 525 17.19 3.79 -16.69
N ILE A 526 17.39 3.31 -17.92
CA ILE A 526 18.23 3.97 -18.91
C ILE A 526 17.71 5.34 -19.33
N LEU A 527 16.43 5.63 -19.12
CA LEU A 527 15.79 6.92 -19.41
C LEU A 527 15.86 7.90 -18.23
N SER A 528 16.39 7.47 -17.07
CA SER A 528 16.66 8.38 -15.95
C SER A 528 17.78 9.35 -16.33
N LEU A 529 17.51 10.65 -16.13
CA LEU A 529 18.48 11.72 -16.39
C LEU A 529 19.69 11.59 -15.45
N ARG A 530 20.89 11.88 -15.98
CA ARG A 530 22.12 11.97 -15.18
C ARG A 530 22.28 13.42 -14.72
N TYR A 531 22.21 13.64 -13.41
CA TYR A 531 22.47 14.88 -12.67
C TYR A 531 21.79 16.17 -13.16
#